data_AF-A0AA36JT23-F1
#
_entry.id   AF-A0AA36JT23-F1
#
_cell.length_a   1.000
_cell.length_b   1.000
_cell.length_c   1.000
_cell.angle_alpha   90.00
_cell.angle_beta   90.00
_cell.angle_gamma   90.00
#
_symmetry.space_group_name_H-M   'P 1'
#
loop_
_entity.id
_entity.type
_entity.pdbx_description
1 polymer ?
#
loop_
_entity_poly.entity_id
_entity_poly.type
_entity_poly.pdbx_seq_one_letter_code
_entity_poly.pdbx_strand_id
1 'polypeptide(L)'
;MTNSKKDIQTDSDKSLFSILKSEEQKCIPPKSAFHFCIVSARRANKAEGLQDIFMVQSQFADAGVTPTWYVDAESLDDYKKLGLKAVVGGKLTPARNKALEDAERMGKICVQASDDISAWEYRHGKMATERTDDAMNKAHDAAKRYVLSPVAAAQFIAAKMRGSPDKPKLGGVYALGSCARTFSSEAFAGKNFVIGDFFVVDKGSKVRFDESLSLKEDYEISPASTSTTMAP
;
A
#
# COMPACT_ATOMS: atom_id res chain seq x y z
N MET A 1 13.22 -36.07 -14.11
CA MET A 1 12.53 -34.84 -14.56
C MET A 1 12.75 -33.78 -13.50
N THR A 2 13.70 -32.88 -13.73
CA THR A 2 13.97 -31.74 -12.86
C THR A 2 12.82 -30.74 -13.04
N ASN A 3 11.96 -30.61 -12.03
CA ASN A 3 11.05 -29.47 -11.91
C ASN A 3 11.94 -28.23 -11.75
N SER A 4 12.24 -27.52 -12.84
CA SER A 4 12.79 -26.18 -12.73
C SER A 4 11.72 -25.36 -12.01
N LYS A 5 12.01 -24.88 -10.80
CA LYS A 5 11.22 -23.83 -10.17
C LYS A 5 11.11 -22.73 -11.22
N LYS A 6 9.90 -22.52 -11.78
CA LYS A 6 9.65 -21.32 -12.57
C LYS A 6 9.85 -20.18 -11.60
N ASP A 7 10.89 -19.38 -11.83
CA ASP A 7 11.06 -18.12 -11.12
C ASP A 7 9.74 -17.36 -11.25
N ILE A 8 9.17 -16.97 -10.12
CA ILE A 8 7.93 -16.19 -10.09
C ILE A 8 8.30 -14.80 -10.59
N GLN A 9 8.26 -14.63 -11.92
CA GLN A 9 8.58 -13.38 -12.56
C GLN A 9 7.44 -12.38 -12.34
N THR A 10 7.76 -11.14 -12.01
CA THR A 10 6.79 -10.04 -11.94
C THR A 10 6.11 -9.88 -13.31
N ASP A 11 4.78 -9.80 -13.31
CA ASP A 11 4.02 -9.51 -14.51
C ASP A 11 4.35 -8.10 -15.02
N SER A 12 4.30 -7.90 -16.34
CA SER A 12 4.52 -6.56 -16.89
C SER A 12 3.42 -5.59 -16.45
N ASP A 13 3.80 -4.36 -16.09
CA ASP A 13 2.88 -3.27 -15.74
C ASP A 13 1.79 -3.08 -16.80
N LYS A 14 2.17 -3.20 -18.09
CA LYS A 14 1.24 -3.10 -19.22
C LYS A 14 0.09 -4.10 -19.14
N SER A 15 0.38 -5.33 -18.69
CA SER A 15 -0.64 -6.38 -18.56
C SER A 15 -1.66 -6.04 -17.46
N LEU A 16 -1.21 -5.51 -16.33
CA LEU A 16 -2.08 -5.04 -15.27
C LEU A 16 -2.91 -3.82 -15.73
N PHE A 17 -2.25 -2.80 -16.31
CA PHE A 17 -2.91 -1.55 -16.68
C PHE A 17 -3.94 -1.71 -17.80
N SER A 18 -3.89 -2.80 -18.57
CA SER A 18 -4.95 -3.13 -19.54
C SER A 18 -6.31 -3.43 -18.89
N ILE A 19 -6.36 -3.71 -17.58
CA ILE A 19 -7.58 -3.94 -16.80
C ILE A 19 -8.26 -2.60 -16.42
N LEU A 20 -7.50 -1.50 -16.42
CA LEU A 20 -8.04 -0.18 -16.12
C LEU A 20 -8.97 0.29 -17.25
N LYS A 21 -10.03 1.01 -16.90
CA LYS A 21 -10.88 1.72 -17.86
C LYS A 21 -10.09 2.84 -18.55
N SER A 22 -10.55 3.29 -19.71
CA SER A 22 -9.83 4.29 -20.50
C SER A 22 -9.62 5.62 -19.75
N GLU A 23 -10.58 6.04 -18.93
CA GLU A 23 -10.46 7.22 -18.06
C GLU A 23 -9.43 7.02 -16.94
N GLU A 24 -9.34 5.83 -16.37
CA GLU A 24 -8.39 5.49 -15.31
C GLU A 24 -6.96 5.38 -15.88
N GLN A 25 -6.78 4.81 -17.08
CA GLN A 25 -5.48 4.70 -17.76
C GLN A 25 -4.84 6.08 -17.99
N LYS A 26 -5.65 7.10 -18.30
CA LYS A 26 -5.19 8.49 -18.46
C LYS A 26 -4.69 9.11 -17.15
N CYS A 27 -5.03 8.51 -16.01
CA CYS A 27 -4.68 9.00 -14.68
C CYS A 27 -3.48 8.31 -14.04
N ILE A 28 -2.83 7.35 -14.74
CA ILE A 28 -1.64 6.65 -14.25
C ILE A 28 -0.52 7.67 -13.99
N PRO A 29 -0.08 7.88 -12.73
CA PRO A 29 0.97 8.83 -12.43
C PRO A 29 2.34 8.26 -12.86
N PRO A 30 3.31 9.10 -13.26
CA PRO A 30 4.67 8.62 -13.47
C PRO A 30 5.30 8.19 -12.14
N LYS A 31 6.22 7.23 -12.18
CA LYS A 31 6.95 6.72 -11.01
C LYS A 31 7.58 7.82 -10.14
N SER A 32 8.07 8.90 -10.75
CA SER A 32 8.68 10.03 -10.04
C SER A 32 7.72 10.85 -9.18
N ALA A 33 6.39 10.71 -9.40
CA ALA A 33 5.35 11.42 -8.65
C ALA A 33 5.11 10.85 -7.25
N PHE A 34 5.69 9.69 -6.92
CA PHE A 34 5.46 9.00 -5.65
C PHE A 34 6.60 9.21 -4.65
N HIS A 35 6.23 9.27 -3.39
CA HIS A 35 7.10 9.15 -2.23
C HIS A 35 6.77 7.84 -1.52
N PHE A 36 7.62 6.85 -1.70
CA PHE A 36 7.46 5.54 -1.07
C PHE A 36 8.05 5.56 0.34
N CYS A 37 7.24 5.16 1.30
CA CYS A 37 7.51 5.26 2.73
C CYS A 37 7.33 3.88 3.35
N ILE A 38 8.35 3.36 4.02
CA ILE A 38 8.23 2.16 4.85
C ILE A 38 8.21 2.62 6.30
N VAL A 39 7.20 2.19 7.07
CA VAL A 39 7.16 2.44 8.51
C VAL A 39 7.62 1.18 9.21
N SER A 40 8.64 1.30 10.05
CA SER A 40 9.34 0.15 10.62
C SER A 40 9.99 0.53 11.95
N ALA A 41 10.19 -0.40 12.87
CA ALA A 41 11.01 -0.15 14.06
C ALA A 41 11.54 -1.46 14.65
N ARG A 42 12.75 -1.43 15.22
CA ARG A 42 13.32 -2.51 16.05
C ARG A 42 13.39 -3.88 15.36
N ARG A 43 13.49 -3.92 14.04
CA ARG A 43 13.68 -5.16 13.25
C ARG A 43 15.13 -5.40 12.84
N ALA A 44 15.93 -4.35 12.66
CA ALA A 44 17.30 -4.43 12.14
C ALA A 44 18.32 -5.17 13.05
N ASN A 45 17.93 -5.61 14.24
CA ASN A 45 18.78 -6.36 15.17
C ASN A 45 18.38 -7.84 15.32
N LYS A 46 17.42 -8.34 14.53
CA LYS A 46 16.96 -9.73 14.53
C LYS A 46 17.13 -10.33 13.14
N ALA A 47 17.41 -11.63 13.07
CA ALA A 47 17.61 -12.31 11.79
C ALA A 47 16.37 -12.26 10.90
N GLU A 48 15.19 -12.50 11.48
CA GLU A 48 13.91 -12.44 10.78
C GLU A 48 13.63 -11.01 10.28
N GLY A 49 13.88 -10.02 11.14
CA GLY A 49 13.69 -8.62 10.78
C GLY A 49 14.64 -8.14 9.68
N LEU A 50 15.89 -8.63 9.66
CA LEU A 50 16.83 -8.37 8.57
C LEU A 50 16.37 -9.00 7.25
N GLN A 51 15.80 -10.21 7.31
CA GLN A 51 15.24 -10.87 6.13
C GLN A 51 14.05 -10.09 5.55
N ASP A 52 13.14 -9.63 6.40
CA ASP A 52 11.98 -8.81 6.00
C ASP A 52 12.44 -7.49 5.36
N ILE A 53 13.34 -6.77 6.03
CA ILE A 53 13.93 -5.51 5.53
C ILE A 53 14.58 -5.73 4.16
N PHE A 54 15.38 -6.79 4.02
CA PHE A 54 16.05 -7.11 2.76
C PHE A 54 15.04 -7.40 1.65
N MET A 55 13.98 -8.17 1.96
CA MET A 55 12.94 -8.51 1.00
C MET A 55 12.22 -7.27 0.49
N VAL A 56 11.74 -6.42 1.40
CA VAL A 56 11.06 -5.16 1.04
C VAL A 56 12.01 -4.25 0.27
N GLN A 57 13.22 -4.01 0.78
CA GLN A 57 14.19 -3.13 0.11
C GLN A 57 14.52 -3.62 -1.31
N SER A 58 14.64 -4.92 -1.52
CA SER A 58 14.93 -5.52 -2.83
C SER A 58 13.76 -5.33 -3.80
N GLN A 59 12.52 -5.58 -3.37
CA GLN A 59 11.33 -5.40 -4.22
C GLN A 59 11.18 -3.94 -4.71
N PHE A 60 11.47 -2.96 -3.86
CA PHE A 60 11.46 -1.56 -4.27
C PHE A 60 12.65 -1.20 -5.18
N ALA A 61 13.85 -1.73 -4.88
CA ALA A 61 15.03 -1.51 -5.71
C ALA A 61 14.86 -2.10 -7.12
N ASP A 62 14.31 -3.31 -7.24
CA ASP A 62 14.00 -3.97 -8.51
C ASP A 62 12.95 -3.19 -9.32
N ALA A 63 12.01 -2.52 -8.65
CA ALA A 63 11.08 -1.58 -9.27
C ALA A 63 11.72 -0.22 -9.65
N GLY A 64 13.01 -0.04 -9.35
CA GLY A 64 13.79 1.15 -9.63
C GLY A 64 13.35 2.36 -8.81
N VAL A 65 13.04 2.14 -7.52
CA VAL A 65 12.77 3.19 -6.53
C VAL A 65 13.52 2.92 -5.22
N THR A 66 13.82 3.98 -4.48
CA THR A 66 14.40 3.88 -3.14
C THR A 66 13.39 4.44 -2.14
N PRO A 67 12.78 3.60 -1.29
CA PRO A 67 11.83 4.09 -0.31
C PRO A 67 12.55 4.81 0.82
N THR A 68 11.82 5.64 1.55
CA THR A 68 12.29 6.25 2.80
C THR A 68 11.75 5.46 3.98
N TRP A 69 12.63 5.03 4.87
CA TRP A 69 12.30 4.26 6.06
C TRP A 69 12.08 5.21 7.23
N TYR A 70 10.87 5.22 7.80
CA TYR A 70 10.51 6.01 8.97
C TYR A 70 10.56 5.12 10.19
N VAL A 71 11.53 5.39 11.07
CA VAL A 71 11.86 4.54 12.21
C VAL A 71 11.83 5.30 13.54
N ASP A 72 11.79 4.58 14.66
CA ASP A 72 12.04 5.19 15.97
C ASP A 72 13.50 5.67 16.08
N ALA A 73 13.76 6.59 17.01
CA ALA A 73 15.06 7.23 17.13
C ALA A 73 16.16 6.20 17.46
N GLU A 74 15.81 5.20 18.26
CA GLU A 74 16.69 4.12 18.69
C GLU A 74 17.09 3.18 17.55
N SER A 75 16.24 3.01 16.52
CA SER A 75 16.53 2.16 15.37
C SER A 75 17.31 2.87 14.25
N LEU A 76 17.44 4.20 14.29
CA LEU A 76 17.95 4.99 13.16
C LEU A 76 19.32 4.53 12.67
N ASP A 77 20.26 4.35 13.59
CA ASP A 77 21.64 4.02 13.25
C ASP A 77 21.76 2.61 12.68
N ASP A 78 20.97 1.66 13.18
CA ASP A 78 20.99 0.29 12.69
C ASP A 78 20.45 0.20 11.27
N TYR A 79 19.37 0.93 10.94
CA TYR A 79 18.85 0.98 9.57
C TYR A 79 19.81 1.70 8.61
N LYS A 80 20.49 2.74 9.06
CA LYS A 80 21.53 3.42 8.26
C LYS A 80 22.74 2.54 7.98
N LYS A 81 23.18 1.71 8.94
CA LYS A 81 24.28 0.74 8.74
C LYS A 81 23.95 -0.28 7.65
N LEU A 82 22.67 -0.60 7.43
CA LEU A 82 22.19 -1.43 6.33
C LEU A 82 22.16 -0.70 4.97
N GLY A 83 22.52 0.58 4.92
CA GLY A 83 22.48 1.41 3.71
C GLY A 83 21.09 1.95 3.36
N LEU A 84 20.13 1.85 4.27
CA LEU A 84 18.76 2.31 4.03
C LEU A 84 18.66 3.83 4.15
N LYS A 85 17.80 4.43 3.34
CA LYS A 85 17.41 5.84 3.48
C LYS A 85 16.45 6.00 4.67
N ALA A 86 17.00 6.03 5.88
CA ALA A 86 16.23 6.08 7.12
C ALA A 86 16.16 7.48 7.75
N VAL A 87 15.00 7.82 8.32
CA VAL A 87 14.72 9.06 9.06
C VAL A 87 13.94 8.75 10.34
N VAL A 88 14.04 9.63 11.33
CA VAL A 88 13.25 9.50 12.57
C VAL A 88 11.80 9.88 12.28
N GLY A 89 10.88 8.94 12.47
CA GLY A 89 9.43 9.13 12.44
C GLY A 89 8.75 8.98 13.80
N GLY A 90 9.40 8.35 14.78
CA GLY A 90 8.80 8.02 16.06
C GLY A 90 8.17 6.63 16.05
N LYS A 91 7.13 6.43 16.86
CA LYS A 91 6.34 5.18 16.86
C LYS A 91 5.41 5.15 15.63
N LEU A 92 4.61 4.09 15.51
CA LEU A 92 3.81 3.79 14.33
C LEU A 92 2.95 4.97 13.84
N THR A 93 2.05 5.49 14.68
CA THR A 93 1.19 6.63 14.30
C THR A 93 1.97 7.90 13.93
N PRO A 94 2.89 8.42 14.77
CA PRO A 94 3.73 9.56 14.39
C PRO A 94 4.53 9.34 13.10
N ALA A 95 5.08 8.15 12.88
CA ALA A 95 5.86 7.83 11.69
C ALA A 95 4.99 7.85 10.42
N ARG A 96 3.76 7.31 10.50
CA ARG A 96 2.79 7.38 9.40
C ARG A 96 2.37 8.82 9.09
N ASN A 97 2.10 9.64 10.10
CA ASN A 97 1.78 11.06 9.91
C ASN A 97 2.96 11.84 9.30
N LYS A 98 4.18 11.61 9.81
CA LYS A 98 5.38 12.22 9.25
C LYS A 98 5.59 11.85 7.78
N ALA A 99 5.31 10.60 7.40
CA ALA A 99 5.39 10.17 6.00
C ALA A 99 4.40 10.92 5.10
N LEU A 100 3.19 11.22 5.59
CA LEU A 100 2.20 12.04 4.89
C LEU A 100 2.68 13.49 4.73
N GLU A 101 3.22 14.08 5.80
CA GLU A 101 3.73 15.45 5.81
C GLU A 101 4.94 15.62 4.88
N ASP A 102 5.88 14.69 4.91
CA ASP A 102 7.05 14.71 4.04
C ASP A 102 6.63 14.57 2.57
N ALA A 103 5.67 13.70 2.26
CA ALA A 103 5.10 13.60 0.91
C ALA A 103 4.40 14.90 0.46
N GLU A 104 3.60 15.51 1.34
CA GLU A 104 2.92 16.80 1.08
C GLU A 104 3.94 17.91 0.81
N ARG A 105 4.98 18.02 1.65
CA ARG A 105 6.07 18.99 1.47
C ARG A 105 6.84 18.78 0.17
N MET A 106 6.97 17.54 -0.29
CA MET A 106 7.61 17.19 -1.57
C MET A 106 6.67 17.37 -2.78
N GLY A 107 5.38 17.66 -2.57
CA GLY A 107 4.38 17.72 -3.63
C GLY A 107 4.14 16.37 -4.31
N LYS A 108 4.31 15.26 -3.57
CA LYS A 108 4.24 13.88 -4.08
C LYS A 108 3.04 13.11 -3.53
N ILE A 109 2.67 12.04 -4.22
CA ILE A 109 1.71 11.04 -3.74
C ILE A 109 2.41 10.23 -2.63
N CYS A 110 1.82 10.15 -1.44
CA CYS A 110 2.36 9.32 -0.37
C CYS A 110 1.96 7.86 -0.61
N VAL A 111 2.92 6.96 -0.55
CA VAL A 111 2.68 5.52 -0.55
C VAL A 111 3.31 4.97 0.70
N GLN A 112 2.52 4.34 1.56
CA GLN A 112 3.04 3.70 2.76
C GLN A 112 2.90 2.20 2.63
N ALA A 113 3.94 1.46 3.03
CA ALA A 113 3.95 0.02 3.08
C ALA A 113 4.51 -0.50 4.41
N SER A 114 4.09 -1.70 4.82
CA SER A 114 4.67 -2.44 5.94
C SER A 114 6.08 -2.91 5.62
N ASP A 115 6.86 -3.11 6.67
CA ASP A 115 8.23 -3.60 6.60
C ASP A 115 8.36 -5.12 6.46
N ASP A 116 7.24 -5.85 6.49
CA ASP A 116 7.15 -7.31 6.33
C ASP A 116 6.23 -7.77 5.20
N ILE A 117 5.92 -6.87 4.25
CA ILE A 117 5.16 -7.25 3.07
C ILE A 117 5.99 -8.23 2.21
N SER A 118 5.45 -9.44 2.03
CA SER A 118 6.17 -10.53 1.37
C SER A 118 5.92 -10.61 -0.13
N ALA A 119 4.76 -10.17 -0.60
CA ALA A 119 4.39 -10.23 -2.01
C ALA A 119 3.35 -9.15 -2.38
N TRP A 120 3.35 -8.79 -3.66
CA TRP A 120 2.40 -7.86 -4.25
C TRP A 120 1.56 -8.61 -5.26
N GLU A 121 0.28 -8.82 -4.94
CA GLU A 121 -0.61 -9.61 -5.78
C GLU A 121 -1.91 -8.90 -6.04
N TYR A 122 -2.37 -9.01 -7.28
CA TYR A 122 -3.72 -8.64 -7.67
C TYR A 122 -4.38 -9.80 -8.40
N ARG A 123 -5.63 -10.09 -8.09
CA ARG A 123 -6.41 -11.09 -8.80
C ARG A 123 -7.59 -10.45 -9.50
N HIS A 124 -7.76 -10.79 -10.77
CA HIS A 124 -8.84 -10.27 -11.60
C HIS A 124 -9.57 -11.42 -12.27
N GLY A 125 -10.89 -11.45 -12.12
CA GLY A 125 -11.72 -12.50 -12.68
C GLY A 125 -13.20 -12.27 -12.39
N LYS A 126 -14.01 -13.25 -12.81
CA LYS A 126 -15.46 -13.24 -12.55
C LYS A 126 -15.70 -13.46 -11.05
N MET A 127 -16.53 -12.61 -10.46
CA MET A 127 -16.96 -12.76 -9.07
C MET A 127 -17.91 -13.97 -8.91
N ALA A 128 -17.89 -14.56 -7.72
CA ALA A 128 -18.90 -15.49 -7.25
C ALA A 128 -20.27 -14.81 -7.21
N THR A 129 -21.29 -15.52 -7.68
CA THR A 129 -22.69 -15.08 -7.59
C THR A 129 -23.29 -15.34 -6.21
N GLU A 130 -22.72 -16.30 -5.48
CA GLU A 130 -23.14 -16.70 -4.15
C GLU A 130 -22.10 -16.28 -3.11
N ARG A 131 -22.56 -15.86 -1.93
CA ARG A 131 -21.71 -15.45 -0.80
C ARG A 131 -21.39 -16.63 0.12
N THR A 132 -20.80 -17.68 -0.45
CA THR A 132 -20.31 -18.86 0.30
C THR A 132 -18.80 -18.97 0.15
N ASP A 133 -18.11 -19.48 1.18
CA ASP A 133 -16.64 -19.62 1.15
C ASP A 133 -16.21 -20.49 -0.05
N ASP A 134 -16.93 -21.58 -0.37
CA ASP A 134 -16.63 -22.45 -1.51
C ASP A 134 -16.77 -21.73 -2.87
N ALA A 135 -17.86 -20.97 -3.08
CA ALA A 135 -18.06 -20.24 -4.33
C ALA A 135 -17.01 -19.15 -4.52
N MET A 136 -16.67 -18.45 -3.44
CA MET A 136 -15.65 -17.40 -3.43
C MET A 136 -14.24 -17.95 -3.65
N ASN A 137 -13.88 -19.07 -3.01
CA ASN A 137 -12.62 -19.79 -3.26
C ASN A 137 -12.51 -20.23 -4.72
N LYS A 138 -13.57 -20.84 -5.26
CA LYS A 138 -13.60 -21.26 -6.66
C LYS A 138 -13.42 -20.08 -7.64
N ALA A 139 -14.06 -18.95 -7.36
CA ALA A 139 -13.91 -17.73 -8.17
C ALA A 139 -12.49 -17.15 -8.07
N HIS A 140 -11.93 -17.11 -6.86
CA HIS A 140 -10.56 -16.67 -6.60
C HIS A 140 -9.51 -17.53 -7.30
N ASP A 141 -9.69 -18.84 -7.31
CA ASP A 141 -8.77 -19.79 -7.95
C ASP A 141 -8.85 -19.74 -9.47
N ALA A 142 -10.04 -19.48 -10.02
CA ALA A 142 -10.24 -19.26 -11.44
C ALA A 142 -9.78 -17.87 -11.92
N ALA A 143 -9.55 -16.93 -11.00
CA ALA A 143 -9.12 -15.58 -11.34
C ALA A 143 -7.67 -15.55 -11.83
N LYS A 144 -7.38 -14.66 -12.77
CA LYS A 144 -6.01 -14.40 -13.19
C LYS A 144 -5.25 -13.71 -12.06
N ARG A 145 -4.19 -14.34 -11.59
CA ARG A 145 -3.23 -13.78 -10.63
C ARG A 145 -2.20 -12.94 -11.39
N TYR A 146 -1.95 -11.74 -10.88
CA TYR A 146 -0.88 -10.84 -11.28
C TYR A 146 0.10 -10.70 -10.13
N VAL A 147 1.38 -10.92 -10.37
CA VAL A 147 2.47 -10.62 -9.45
C VAL A 147 3.02 -9.25 -9.81
N LEU A 148 2.94 -8.31 -8.88
CA LEU A 148 3.15 -6.89 -9.15
C LEU A 148 4.49 -6.39 -8.59
N SER A 149 4.93 -5.24 -9.09
CA SER A 149 5.89 -4.40 -8.36
C SER A 149 5.14 -3.47 -7.40
N PRO A 150 5.79 -2.98 -6.31
CA PRO A 150 5.20 -1.94 -5.45
C PRO A 150 4.80 -0.68 -6.23
N VAL A 151 5.55 -0.34 -7.28
CA VAL A 151 5.28 0.82 -8.14
C VAL A 151 4.01 0.60 -8.95
N ALA A 152 3.85 -0.56 -9.59
CA ALA A 152 2.67 -0.90 -10.37
C ALA A 152 1.41 -0.92 -9.48
N ALA A 153 1.50 -1.48 -8.27
CA ALA A 153 0.42 -1.48 -7.31
C ALA A 153 0.00 -0.05 -6.93
N ALA A 154 0.96 0.83 -6.61
CA ALA A 154 0.68 2.23 -6.27
C ALA A 154 0.06 3.01 -7.44
N GLN A 155 0.60 2.82 -8.66
CA GLN A 155 0.08 3.43 -9.88
C GLN A 155 -1.34 3.00 -10.18
N PHE A 156 -1.64 1.71 -10.02
CA PHE A 156 -2.95 1.15 -10.25
C PHE A 156 -3.99 1.72 -9.28
N ILE A 157 -3.68 1.77 -7.97
CA ILE A 157 -4.57 2.38 -6.97
C ILE A 157 -4.76 3.88 -7.26
N ALA A 158 -3.69 4.63 -7.56
CA ALA A 158 -3.79 6.05 -7.87
C ALA A 158 -4.62 6.33 -9.14
N ALA A 159 -4.47 5.51 -10.17
CA ALA A 159 -5.26 5.59 -11.40
C ALA A 159 -6.75 5.34 -11.14
N LYS A 160 -7.08 4.30 -10.35
CA LYS A 160 -8.44 3.99 -9.91
C LYS A 160 -9.07 5.13 -9.10
N MET A 161 -8.33 5.65 -8.11
CA MET A 161 -8.78 6.79 -7.31
C MET A 161 -9.10 8.00 -8.18
N ARG A 162 -8.20 8.39 -9.08
CA ARG A 162 -8.35 9.59 -9.91
C ARG A 162 -9.36 9.44 -11.05
N GLY A 163 -9.54 8.23 -11.56
CA GLY A 163 -10.53 7.91 -12.60
C GLY A 163 -11.95 7.72 -12.04
N SER A 164 -12.11 7.53 -10.73
CA SER A 164 -13.42 7.46 -10.09
C SER A 164 -14.15 8.82 -10.17
N PRO A 165 -15.49 8.84 -10.36
CA PRO A 165 -16.29 10.07 -10.32
C PRO A 165 -16.07 10.89 -9.04
N ASP A 166 -15.96 10.23 -7.89
CA ASP A 166 -15.79 10.87 -6.58
C ASP A 166 -14.35 11.32 -6.31
N LYS A 167 -13.39 10.89 -7.12
CA LYS A 167 -11.96 11.21 -7.02
C LYS A 167 -11.39 11.11 -5.59
N PRO A 168 -11.59 9.98 -4.88
CA PRO A 168 -11.10 9.81 -3.52
C PRO A 168 -9.59 10.05 -3.44
N LYS A 169 -9.14 10.51 -2.28
CA LYS A 169 -7.73 10.88 -2.04
C LYS A 169 -6.98 9.88 -1.16
N LEU A 170 -7.68 8.83 -0.73
CA LEU A 170 -7.14 7.70 0.01
C LEU A 170 -7.63 6.43 -0.67
N GLY A 171 -6.71 5.52 -0.91
CA GLY A 171 -7.00 4.19 -1.43
C GLY A 171 -5.99 3.22 -0.84
N GLY A 172 -6.39 1.97 -0.68
CA GLY A 172 -5.49 0.94 -0.17
C GLY A 172 -6.09 -0.43 -0.37
N VAL A 173 -5.49 -1.40 0.29
CA VAL A 173 -5.95 -2.78 0.23
C VAL A 173 -6.94 -3.06 1.35
N TYR A 174 -7.83 -4.02 1.11
CA TYR A 174 -8.77 -4.48 2.12
C TYR A 174 -8.09 -5.54 2.98
N ALA A 175 -8.07 -5.35 4.31
CA ALA A 175 -7.42 -6.29 5.22
C ALA A 175 -8.23 -7.59 5.35
N LEU A 176 -7.68 -8.70 4.88
CA LEU A 176 -8.31 -10.02 5.02
C LEU A 176 -7.27 -11.11 5.25
N GLY A 177 -7.56 -12.01 6.17
CA GLY A 177 -6.84 -13.29 6.30
C GLY A 177 -7.09 -14.24 5.13
N SER A 178 -8.07 -13.96 4.25
CA SER A 178 -8.31 -14.68 3.00
C SER A 178 -8.83 -13.75 1.91
N CYS A 179 -8.02 -13.51 0.89
CA CYS A 179 -8.39 -12.69 -0.27
C CYS A 179 -9.61 -13.27 -1.03
N ALA A 180 -9.83 -14.58 -0.96
CA ALA A 180 -10.95 -15.22 -1.63
C ALA A 180 -12.30 -14.64 -1.19
N ARG A 181 -12.45 -14.26 0.08
CA ARG A 181 -13.70 -13.68 0.60
C ARG A 181 -14.11 -12.37 -0.06
N THR A 182 -13.21 -11.68 -0.77
CA THR A 182 -13.55 -10.49 -1.58
C THR A 182 -14.24 -10.82 -2.89
N PHE A 183 -14.17 -12.07 -3.37
CA PHE A 183 -14.67 -12.46 -4.69
C PHE A 183 -16.20 -12.52 -4.80
N SER A 184 -16.94 -11.97 -3.84
CA SER A 184 -18.39 -11.75 -3.92
C SER A 184 -18.80 -10.27 -3.92
N SER A 185 -17.82 -9.38 -4.07
CA SER A 185 -17.98 -7.93 -4.08
C SER A 185 -17.11 -7.28 -5.16
N GLU A 186 -17.47 -6.07 -5.57
CA GLU A 186 -16.65 -5.30 -6.52
C GLU A 186 -15.24 -5.10 -5.99
N ALA A 187 -14.25 -5.20 -6.88
CA ALA A 187 -12.85 -5.05 -6.52
C ALA A 187 -12.48 -3.65 -6.00
N PHE A 188 -13.34 -2.65 -6.20
CA PHE A 188 -13.15 -1.27 -5.77
C PHE A 188 -14.45 -0.74 -5.18
N ALA A 189 -14.40 -0.24 -3.95
CA ALA A 189 -15.53 0.38 -3.28
C ALA A 189 -15.06 1.52 -2.38
N GLY A 190 -15.87 2.58 -2.28
CA GLY A 190 -15.54 3.79 -1.53
C GLY A 190 -16.01 3.81 -0.07
N LYS A 191 -16.66 2.75 0.41
CA LYS A 191 -17.27 2.67 1.75
C LYS A 191 -16.63 1.59 2.63
N ASN A 192 -15.31 1.48 2.55
CA ASN A 192 -14.52 0.51 3.30
C ASN A 192 -13.46 1.23 4.14
N PHE A 193 -13.08 0.61 5.26
CA PHE A 193 -11.88 1.01 5.98
C PHE A 193 -10.65 0.60 5.18
N VAL A 194 -9.69 1.52 5.03
CA VAL A 194 -8.37 1.18 4.54
C VAL A 194 -7.53 0.82 5.75
N ILE A 195 -7.40 -0.48 5.95
CA ILE A 195 -6.59 -1.12 6.97
C ILE A 195 -5.49 -1.79 6.17
N GLY A 196 -4.23 -1.40 6.32
CA GLY A 196 -3.26 -2.15 5.53
C GLY A 196 -1.80 -1.79 5.66
N ASP A 197 -1.05 -2.87 5.45
CA ASP A 197 0.35 -2.94 5.08
C ASP A 197 0.65 -2.23 3.75
N PHE A 198 -0.35 -1.69 3.05
CA PHE A 198 -0.16 -0.88 1.86
C PHE A 198 -1.32 0.08 1.58
N PHE A 199 -1.01 1.37 1.44
CA PHE A 199 -1.99 2.37 0.99
C PHE A 199 -1.34 3.54 0.25
N VAL A 200 -2.18 4.28 -0.49
CA VAL A 200 -1.82 5.41 -1.34
C VAL A 200 -2.68 6.61 -0.96
N VAL A 201 -2.02 7.73 -0.67
CA VAL A 201 -2.66 9.02 -0.39
C VAL A 201 -2.28 10.02 -1.47
N ASP A 202 -3.28 10.46 -2.23
CA ASP A 202 -3.09 11.44 -3.31
C ASP A 202 -2.86 12.85 -2.76
N LYS A 203 -2.26 13.69 -3.60
CA LYS A 203 -1.91 15.07 -3.26
C LYS A 203 -3.13 15.86 -2.82
N GLY A 204 -2.95 16.70 -1.80
CA GLY A 204 -3.98 17.56 -1.22
C GLY A 204 -4.89 16.87 -0.21
N SER A 205 -4.70 15.57 0.06
CA SER A 205 -5.44 14.87 1.11
C SER A 205 -5.18 15.46 2.50
N LYS A 206 -6.24 15.55 3.31
CA LYS A 206 -6.19 15.99 4.72
C LYS A 206 -6.32 14.84 5.71
N VAL A 207 -6.32 13.61 5.20
CA VAL A 207 -6.26 12.39 5.99
C VAL A 207 -5.02 12.40 6.90
N ARG A 208 -5.23 12.07 8.17
CA ARG A 208 -4.17 11.81 9.16
C ARG A 208 -4.60 10.65 10.05
N PHE A 209 -3.60 9.98 10.63
CA PHE A 209 -3.82 9.03 11.70
C PHE A 209 -4.02 9.80 12.99
N ASP A 210 -4.99 9.37 13.79
CA ASP A 210 -5.29 10.00 15.07
C ASP A 210 -4.23 9.62 16.12
N GLU A 211 -3.46 10.60 16.58
CA GLU A 211 -2.41 10.43 17.59
C GLU A 211 -2.96 10.22 19.00
N SER A 212 -4.23 10.54 19.24
CA SER A 212 -4.90 10.33 20.53
C SER A 212 -5.46 8.91 20.68
N LEU A 213 -5.66 8.19 19.58
CA LEU A 213 -6.08 6.79 19.62
C LEU A 213 -4.89 5.90 20.00
N SER A 214 -4.98 5.30 21.18
CA SER A 214 -4.01 4.33 21.69
C SER A 214 -4.37 2.87 21.33
N LEU A 215 -5.20 2.67 20.30
CA LEU A 215 -5.52 1.32 19.82
C LEU A 215 -4.21 0.67 19.35
N LYS A 216 -3.95 -0.55 19.82
CA LYS A 216 -2.75 -1.34 19.44
C LYS A 216 -2.75 -1.78 17.98
N GLU A 217 -3.79 -1.42 17.24
CA GLU A 217 -4.15 -1.94 15.95
C GLU A 217 -4.49 -0.73 15.06
N ASP A 218 -3.60 -0.48 14.10
CA ASP A 218 -3.31 0.81 13.44
C ASP A 218 -4.31 1.23 12.35
N TYR A 219 -5.59 1.32 12.69
CA TYR A 219 -6.61 1.04 11.66
C TYR A 219 -7.65 2.14 11.40
N GLU A 220 -7.52 3.32 12.02
CA GLU A 220 -8.42 4.43 11.73
C GLU A 220 -7.70 5.65 11.17
N ILE A 221 -8.15 6.05 9.98
CA ILE A 221 -7.86 7.33 9.36
C ILE A 221 -9.06 8.23 9.66
N SER A 222 -8.83 9.30 10.42
CA SER A 222 -9.88 10.29 10.67
C SER A 222 -9.83 11.37 9.58
N PRO A 223 -10.96 11.72 8.94
CA PRO A 223 -11.06 12.98 8.23
C PRO A 223 -10.93 14.10 9.26
N ALA A 224 -9.89 14.93 9.14
CA ALA A 224 -9.68 16.07 10.03
C ALA A 224 -11.00 16.84 10.20
N SER A 225 -11.45 16.97 11.44
CA SER A 225 -12.67 17.71 11.78
C SER A 225 -12.58 19.09 11.17
N THR A 226 -13.53 19.42 10.29
CA THR A 226 -13.81 20.83 10.01
C THR A 226 -14.22 21.42 11.34
N SER A 227 -13.39 22.29 11.92
CA SER A 227 -13.81 23.15 13.01
C SER A 227 -14.97 23.98 12.47
N THR A 228 -16.20 23.54 12.70
CA THR A 228 -17.37 24.37 12.51
C THR A 228 -17.26 25.45 13.56
N THR A 229 -16.81 26.63 13.15
CA THR A 229 -17.05 27.88 13.84
C THR A 229 -18.53 27.94 14.18
N MET A 230 -18.87 27.72 15.44
CA MET A 230 -20.15 28.18 15.97
C MET A 230 -20.03 29.67 16.23
N ALA A 231 -20.78 30.44 15.46
CA ALA A 231 -21.29 31.75 15.84
C ALA A 231 -22.55 32.03 14.98
N PRO A 232 -23.51 32.81 15.47
CA PRO A 232 -23.52 33.56 16.73
C PRO A 232 -24.23 32.85 17.89
#